data_AF-A0A972XC18-F1
#
_entry.id   AF-A0A972XC18-F1
#
_cell.length_a   1.000
_cell.length_b   1.000
_cell.length_c   1.000
_cell.angle_alpha   90.00
_cell.angle_beta   90.00
_cell.angle_gamma   90.00
#
_symmetry.space_group_name_H-M   'P 1'
#
loop_
_entity.id
_entity.type
_entity.pdbx_description
1 polymer ?
#
loop_
_entity_poly.entity_id
_entity_poly.type
_entity_poly.pdbx_seq_one_letter_code
_entity_poly.pdbx_strand_id
1 'polypeptide(L)'
;MGSYVNKNLISQELVIYEARNHWLYFFVHPIAYLFKSNEYVLTNKRVIVKEGIISRRSVEMNLSKIESINVDQTILGRILGYGTFTIIGSGGTRETFFYVSSPLKIRRTFQEVVSQTE
;
A
#
# COMPACT_ATOMS: atom_id res chain seq x y z
N MET A 1 -12.41 4.55 2.74
CA MET A 1 -13.15 4.77 1.48
C MET A 1 -12.33 5.67 0.56
N GLY A 2 -11.22 5.12 0.07
CA GLY A 2 -10.60 5.57 -1.17
C GLY A 2 -11.61 5.48 -2.32
N SER A 3 -11.77 6.56 -3.06
CA SER A 3 -12.81 6.67 -4.10
C SER A 3 -12.43 5.91 -5.37
N TYR A 4 -11.16 5.55 -5.53
CA TYR A 4 -10.67 4.98 -6.78
C TYR A 4 -10.92 3.48 -6.87
N VAL A 5 -10.61 2.72 -5.81
CA VAL A 5 -10.74 1.26 -5.84
C VAL A 5 -12.18 0.84 -6.04
N ASN A 6 -13.13 1.37 -5.27
CA ASN A 6 -14.56 1.02 -5.41
C ASN A 6 -15.14 1.30 -6.82
N LYS A 7 -14.51 2.16 -7.63
CA LYS A 7 -14.95 2.46 -9.00
C LYS A 7 -14.29 1.56 -10.05
N ASN A 8 -13.20 0.86 -9.71
CA ASN A 8 -12.36 0.09 -10.65
C ASN A 8 -12.14 -1.36 -10.20
N LEU A 9 -12.95 -1.87 -9.27
CA LEU A 9 -12.95 -3.29 -8.89
C LEU A 9 -13.44 -4.14 -10.08
N ILE A 10 -12.72 -5.21 -10.39
CA ILE A 10 -13.17 -6.22 -11.35
C ILE A 10 -14.29 -7.04 -10.69
N SER A 11 -15.23 -7.59 -11.46
CA SER A 11 -16.26 -8.50 -10.93
C SER A 11 -15.63 -9.60 -10.05
N GLN A 12 -16.15 -9.76 -8.83
CA GLN A 12 -15.66 -10.68 -7.77
C GLN A 12 -14.30 -10.33 -7.12
N GLU A 13 -13.82 -9.09 -7.25
CA GLU A 13 -12.65 -8.59 -6.51
C GLU A 13 -13.08 -7.97 -5.17
N LEU A 14 -12.54 -8.47 -4.05
CA LEU A 14 -12.86 -7.98 -2.70
C LEU A 14 -11.63 -7.27 -2.12
N VAL A 15 -11.87 -6.10 -1.51
CA VAL A 15 -10.85 -5.37 -0.76
C VAL A 15 -10.68 -6.04 0.61
N ILE A 16 -9.51 -6.61 0.84
CA ILE A 16 -9.17 -7.29 2.10
C ILE A 16 -8.61 -6.27 3.09
N TYR A 17 -7.81 -5.32 2.61
CA TYR A 17 -7.21 -4.31 3.48
C TYR A 17 -6.99 -2.97 2.75
N GLU A 18 -7.44 -1.87 3.37
CA GLU A 18 -7.15 -0.49 2.93
C GLU A 18 -6.18 0.13 3.95
N ALA A 19 -4.93 0.37 3.54
CA ALA A 19 -3.98 1.18 4.30
C ALA A 19 -4.15 2.66 3.94
N ARG A 20 -4.14 3.51 4.96
CA ARG A 20 -4.19 4.97 4.81
C ARG A 20 -2.80 5.56 5.03
N ASN A 21 -2.55 6.76 4.50
CA ASN A 21 -1.36 7.53 4.88
C ASN A 21 -1.36 7.81 6.38
N HIS A 22 -0.20 7.67 7.01
CA HIS A 22 -0.03 8.10 8.40
C HIS A 22 -0.07 9.63 8.49
N TRP A 23 -0.55 10.18 9.61
CA TRP A 23 -0.75 11.62 9.75
C TRP A 23 0.56 12.43 9.60
N LEU A 24 1.69 11.80 9.90
CA LEU A 24 3.02 12.42 9.77
C LEU A 24 3.36 12.81 8.32
N TYR A 25 2.85 12.09 7.32
CA TYR A 25 3.02 12.46 5.91
C TYR A 25 2.48 13.88 5.64
N PHE A 26 1.34 14.22 6.26
CA PHE A 26 0.73 15.55 6.15
C PHE A 26 1.49 16.63 6.92
N PHE A 27 2.27 16.24 7.94
CA PHE A 27 3.13 17.16 8.68
C PHE A 27 4.38 17.56 7.87
N VAL A 28 4.93 16.61 7.11
CA VAL A 28 6.06 16.85 6.20
C VAL A 28 5.61 17.55 4.91
N HIS A 29 4.40 17.27 4.43
CA HIS A 29 3.82 17.85 3.22
C HIS A 29 2.46 18.50 3.52
N PRO A 30 2.44 19.73 4.07
CA PRO A 30 1.19 20.40 4.44
C PRO A 30 0.24 20.63 3.26
N ILE A 31 0.77 20.81 2.04
CA ILE A 31 -0.03 20.89 0.81
C ILE A 31 -0.74 19.56 0.51
N ALA A 32 -0.14 18.42 0.85
CA ALA A 32 -0.74 17.09 0.63
C ALA A 32 -1.98 16.85 1.49
N TYR A 33 -2.15 17.57 2.60
CA TYR A 33 -3.33 17.49 3.46
C TYR A 33 -4.59 17.96 2.74
N LEU A 34 -4.48 18.98 1.88
CA LEU A 34 -5.60 19.51 1.09
C LEU A 34 -6.05 18.54 -0.01
N PHE A 35 -5.18 17.63 -0.43
CA PHE A 35 -5.43 16.70 -1.52
C PHE A 35 -5.20 15.26 -1.04
N LYS A 36 -6.22 14.61 -0.45
CA LYS A 36 -6.21 13.18 -0.10
C LYS A 36 -5.75 12.33 -1.30
N SER A 37 -4.47 11.98 -1.37
CA SER A 37 -3.83 11.55 -2.63
C SER A 37 -3.38 10.10 -2.64
N ASN A 38 -2.98 9.54 -1.50
CA ASN A 38 -2.45 8.17 -1.50
C ASN A 38 -3.47 7.16 -0.97
N GLU A 39 -3.62 6.07 -1.72
CA GLU A 39 -4.49 4.93 -1.41
C GLU A 39 -3.64 3.66 -1.55
N TYR A 40 -3.51 2.89 -0.47
CA TYR A 40 -2.85 1.58 -0.49
C TYR A 40 -3.93 0.53 -0.27
N VAL A 41 -4.18 -0.33 -1.24
CA VAL A 41 -5.26 -1.30 -1.17
C VAL A 41 -4.75 -2.68 -1.55
N LEU A 42 -4.99 -3.63 -0.66
CA LEU A 42 -4.74 -5.04 -0.86
C LEU A 42 -6.09 -5.71 -1.17
N THR A 43 -6.19 -6.29 -2.36
CA THR A 43 -7.33 -7.11 -2.77
C THR A 43 -6.98 -8.60 -2.70
N ASN A 44 -7.96 -9.45 -2.94
CA ASN A 44 -7.76 -10.90 -3.09
C ASN A 44 -6.95 -11.31 -4.34
N LYS A 45 -6.66 -10.39 -5.26
CA LYS A 45 -6.00 -10.71 -6.54
C LYS A 45 -4.75 -9.86 -6.80
N ARG A 46 -4.71 -8.63 -6.29
CA ARG A 46 -3.62 -7.69 -6.55
C ARG A 46 -3.44 -6.69 -5.43
N VAL A 47 -2.26 -6.10 -5.38
CA VAL A 47 -1.97 -4.90 -4.61
C VAL A 47 -2.12 -3.70 -5.54
N ILE A 48 -2.89 -2.71 -5.10
CA ILE A 48 -3.11 -1.43 -5.79
C ILE A 48 -2.53 -0.34 -4.89
N VAL A 49 -1.57 0.40 -5.42
CA VAL A 49 -0.97 1.54 -4.74
C VAL A 49 -1.10 2.77 -5.62
N LYS A 50 -1.78 3.79 -5.10
CA LYS A 50 -1.92 5.08 -5.76
C LYS A 50 -1.25 6.13 -4.91
N GLU A 51 -0.43 6.97 -5.52
CA GLU A 51 0.31 8.04 -4.85
C GLU A 51 0.34 9.32 -5.69
N GLY A 52 0.41 10.46 -5.01
CA GLY A 52 0.70 11.74 -5.64
C GLY A 52 -0.47 12.72 -5.69
N ILE A 53 -0.12 14.00 -5.57
CA ILE A 53 -1.03 15.13 -5.31
C ILE A 53 -1.57 15.71 -6.61
N ILE A 54 -0.65 16.11 -7.51
CA ILE A 54 -0.95 16.74 -8.82
C ILE A 54 -0.75 15.72 -9.94
N SER A 55 0.44 15.14 -10.02
CA SER A 55 0.70 13.95 -10.83
C SER A 55 0.36 12.70 -10.00
N ARG A 56 -0.58 11.89 -10.50
CA ARG A 56 -1.03 10.67 -9.82
C ARG A 56 -0.33 9.48 -10.46
N ARG A 57 0.43 8.75 -9.66
CA ARG A 57 1.03 7.47 -10.03
C ARG A 57 0.14 6.35 -9.48
N SER A 58 -0.21 5.38 -10.32
CA SER A 58 -0.93 4.17 -9.89
C SER A 58 -0.09 2.96 -10.27
N VAL A 59 0.22 2.13 -9.28
CA VAL A 59 0.96 0.88 -9.42
C VAL A 59 0.01 -0.24 -9.05
N GLU A 60 -0.15 -1.20 -9.95
CA GLU A 60 -0.95 -2.39 -9.72
C GLU A 60 -0.09 -3.62 -9.95
N MET A 61 -0.03 -4.51 -8.97
CA MET A 61 0.75 -5.74 -9.04
C MET A 61 -0.08 -6.93 -8.58
N ASN A 62 -0.21 -7.95 -9.42
CA ASN A 62 -0.91 -9.18 -9.07
C ASN A 62 -0.18 -9.91 -7.93
N LEU A 63 -0.93 -10.50 -6.99
CA LEU A 63 -0.35 -11.26 -5.89
C LEU A 63 0.56 -12.39 -6.39
N SER A 64 0.20 -13.05 -7.48
CA SER A 64 1.01 -14.12 -8.09
C SER A 64 2.35 -13.65 -8.66
N LYS A 65 2.48 -12.34 -8.92
CA LYS A 65 3.70 -11.71 -9.39
C LYS A 65 4.51 -11.08 -8.27
N ILE A 66 4.05 -11.11 -7.02
CA ILE A 66 4.79 -10.56 -5.88
C ILE A 66 5.61 -11.68 -5.28
N GLU A 67 6.94 -11.55 -5.33
CA GLU A 67 7.86 -12.52 -4.75
C GLU A 67 8.04 -12.27 -3.25
N SER A 68 8.17 -11.01 -2.84
CA SER A 68 8.34 -10.67 -1.44
C SER A 68 7.95 -9.24 -1.12
N ILE A 69 7.64 -9.03 0.17
CA ILE A 69 7.31 -7.73 0.73
C ILE A 69 8.28 -7.43 1.87
N ASN A 70 9.04 -6.34 1.73
CA ASN A 70 9.92 -5.84 2.77
C ASN A 70 9.29 -4.65 3.48
N VAL A 71 9.49 -4.60 4.80
CA VAL A 71 8.98 -3.52 5.65
C VAL A 71 10.12 -3.02 6.52
N ASP A 72 10.44 -1.75 6.36
CA ASP A 72 11.46 -1.06 7.13
C ASP A 72 10.81 -0.02 8.03
N GLN A 73 10.98 -0.18 9.34
CA GLN A 73 10.49 0.77 10.34
C GLN A 73 11.65 1.27 11.21
N THR A 74 11.87 2.58 11.20
CA THR A 74 12.79 3.22 12.15
C THR A 74 12.23 3.15 13.57
N ILE A 75 13.05 3.45 14.58
CA ILE A 75 12.61 3.50 15.98
C ILE A 75 11.44 4.49 16.14
N LEU A 76 11.56 5.68 15.54
CA LEU A 76 10.47 6.66 15.50
C LEU A 76 9.25 6.15 14.71
N GLY A 77 9.47 5.46 13.60
CA GLY A 77 8.40 4.82 12.82
C GLY A 77 7.63 3.77 13.61
N ARG A 78 8.28 3.02 14.51
CA ARG A 78 7.60 2.07 15.41
C ARG A 78 6.73 2.78 16.45
N ILE A 79 7.25 3.83 17.08
CA ILE A 79 6.49 4.62 18.08
C ILE A 79 5.31 5.32 17.43
N LEU A 80 5.54 5.92 16.26
CA LEU A 80 4.56 6.70 15.53
C LEU A 80 3.77 5.86 14.52
N GLY A 81 3.90 4.54 14.47
CA GLY A 81 3.06 3.67 13.62
C GLY A 81 3.21 3.86 12.09
N TYR A 82 4.35 4.35 11.59
CA TYR A 82 4.63 4.47 10.15
C TYR A 82 5.89 3.67 9.74
N GLY A 83 6.06 3.50 8.43
CA GLY A 83 7.32 2.98 7.90
C GLY A 83 7.38 3.00 6.38
N THR A 84 8.40 2.33 5.86
CA THR A 84 8.62 2.13 4.44
C THR A 84 8.21 0.71 4.08
N PHE A 85 7.52 0.58 2.96
CA PHE A 85 6.99 -0.68 2.45
C PHE A 85 7.52 -0.86 1.02
N THR A 86 8.16 -1.98 0.76
CA THR A 86 8.75 -2.29 -0.55
C THR A 86 8.17 -3.59 -1.10
N ILE A 87 7.58 -3.53 -2.29
CA ILE A 87 7.12 -4.70 -3.04
C ILE A 87 8.21 -5.11 -4.01
N ILE A 88 8.56 -6.40 -4.01
CA ILE A 88 9.44 -7.02 -5.00
C ILE A 88 8.58 -7.92 -5.88
N GLY A 89 8.48 -7.55 -7.14
CA GLY A 89 7.77 -8.31 -8.16
C GLY A 89 8.68 -9.25 -8.94
N SER A 90 8.06 -10.16 -9.69
CA SER A 90 8.75 -11.13 -10.54
C SER A 90 9.75 -10.48 -11.47
N GLY A 91 10.98 -11.00 -11.50
CA GLY A 91 12.07 -10.44 -12.29
C GLY A 91 12.79 -9.26 -11.65
N GLY A 92 12.63 -9.06 -10.34
CA GLY A 92 13.42 -8.09 -9.56
C GLY A 92 12.91 -6.64 -9.63
N THR A 93 11.67 -6.42 -10.10
CA THR A 93 11.06 -5.08 -10.09
C THR A 93 10.80 -4.66 -8.65
N ARG A 94 11.24 -3.47 -8.25
CA ARG A 94 11.11 -2.98 -6.86
C ARG A 94 10.31 -1.69 -6.81
N GLU A 95 9.24 -1.70 -6.03
CA GLU A 95 8.38 -0.54 -5.80
C GLU A 95 8.39 -0.18 -4.32
N THR A 96 8.89 1.01 -4.00
CA THR A 96 9.11 1.46 -2.62
C THR A 96 8.17 2.60 -2.28
N PHE A 97 7.49 2.47 -1.15
CA PHE A 97 6.46 3.39 -0.68
C PHE A 97 6.80 3.86 0.73
N PHE A 98 6.85 5.17 0.93
CA PHE A 98 7.31 5.79 2.17
C PHE A 98 6.15 6.28 3.03
N TYR A 99 6.35 6.34 4.36
CA TYR A 99 5.38 6.86 5.33
C TYR A 99 4.03 6.13 5.36
N VAL A 100 4.03 4.85 5.00
CA VAL A 100 2.86 3.98 5.03
C VAL A 100 2.47 3.72 6.49
N SER A 101 1.18 3.85 6.82
CA SER A 101 0.71 3.55 8.18
C SER A 101 0.64 2.04 8.41
N SER A 102 1.07 1.60 9.59
CA SER A 102 1.02 0.19 10.01
C SER A 102 1.53 -0.80 8.94
N PRO A 103 2.75 -0.64 8.40
CA PRO A 103 3.24 -1.43 7.27
C PRO A 103 3.38 -2.92 7.62
N LEU A 104 3.59 -3.25 8.91
CA LEU A 104 3.59 -4.63 9.39
C LEU A 104 2.24 -5.32 9.21
N LYS A 105 1.13 -4.58 9.33
CA LYS A 105 -0.22 -5.14 9.15
C LYS A 105 -0.44 -5.52 7.69
N ILE A 106 -0.01 -4.67 6.75
CA ILE A 106 -0.04 -4.97 5.31
C ILE A 106 0.71 -6.27 5.02
N ARG A 107 1.94 -6.41 5.54
CA ARG A 107 2.75 -7.61 5.33
C ARG A 107 2.07 -8.87 5.86
N ARG A 108 1.49 -8.82 7.07
CA ARG A 108 0.77 -9.95 7.66
C ARG A 108 -0.44 -10.33 6.82
N THR A 109 -1.29 -9.37 6.46
CA THR A 109 -2.47 -9.65 5.64
C THR A 109 -2.09 -10.17 4.26
N PHE A 110 -1.01 -9.67 3.64
CA PHE A 110 -0.51 -10.25 2.39
C PHE A 110 -0.12 -11.71 2.55
N GLN A 111 0.65 -12.05 3.58
CA GLN A 111 1.06 -13.44 3.85
C GLN A 111 -0.14 -14.36 4.08
N GLU A 112 -1.14 -13.90 4.84
CA GLU A 112 -2.39 -14.63 5.07
C GLU A 112 -3.12 -14.92 3.75
N VAL A 113 -3.24 -13.92 2.86
CA VAL A 113 -3.95 -14.06 1.57
C VAL A 113 -3.20 -14.99 0.61
N VAL A 114 -1.88 -14.86 0.53
CA VAL A 114 -1.06 -15.74 -0.32
C VAL A 114 -1.17 -17.19 0.16
N SER A 115 -1.09 -17.43 1.47
CA SER A 115 -1.21 -18.78 2.04
C SER A 115 -2.57 -19.45 1.82
N GLN A 116 -3.63 -18.68 1.53
CA GLN A 116 -4.97 -19.21 1.23
C GLN A 116 -5.17 -19.51 -0.26
N THR A 117 -4.27 -19.04 -1.12
CA THR A 117 -4.37 -19.20 -2.57
C THR A 117 -3.57 -20.42 -3.08
N GLU A 118 -2.66 -20.94 -2.26
CA GLU A 118 -1.94 -22.21 -2.45
C GLU A 118 -2.78 -23.41 -1.97
#